data_AF-A0A5M7BEN4-F1
#
_entry.id   AF-A0A5M7BEN4-F1
#
_cell.length_a   1.000
_cell.length_b   1.000
_cell.length_c   1.000
_cell.angle_alpha   90.00
_cell.angle_beta   90.00
_cell.angle_gamma   90.00
#
_symmetry.space_group_name_H-M   'P 1'
#
loop_
_entity.id
_entity.type
_entity.pdbx_description
1 polymer ?
#
loop_
_entity_poly.entity_id
_entity_poly.type
_entity_poly.pdbx_seq_one_letter_code
_entity_poly.pdbx_strand_id
1 'polypeptide(L)'
;MLDEDLAEIRIGIYATPADTARLAEECSAVLRGSAVPHEISVASQEQAPEGEEMPIAEFYDELPQQWRIENPGADPESRRIREIRIGLVTNRPKLNALREELTRIVCPDPEHASPCPVPWTSSCSGNDESGLGHRYASLLPG
;
A
#
# COMPACT_ATOMS: atom_id res chain seq x y z
N MET A 1 7.02 -27.65 5.55
CA MET A 1 5.82 -26.81 5.68
C MET A 1 6.31 -25.38 5.66
N LEU A 2 5.78 -24.53 4.79
CA LEU A 2 6.09 -23.10 4.86
C LEU A 2 5.26 -22.58 6.03
N ASP A 3 5.91 -22.06 7.06
CA ASP A 3 5.22 -21.33 8.13
C ASP A 3 4.53 -20.12 7.50
N GLU A 4 3.24 -19.99 7.81
CA GLU A 4 2.43 -18.83 7.43
C GLU A 4 2.51 -17.85 8.59
N ASP A 5 2.98 -16.64 8.29
CA ASP A 5 3.13 -15.58 9.28
C ASP A 5 2.23 -14.42 8.89
N LEU A 6 1.84 -13.64 9.90
CA LEU A 6 1.22 -12.36 9.68
C LEU A 6 2.23 -11.42 9.02
N ALA A 7 1.81 -10.79 7.94
CA ALA A 7 2.59 -9.82 7.20
C ALA A 7 1.72 -8.63 6.79
N GLU A 8 2.37 -7.51 6.51
CA GLU A 8 1.71 -6.32 5.99
C GLU A 8 2.40 -5.86 4.70
N ILE A 9 1.59 -5.47 3.72
CA ILE A 9 2.01 -4.69 2.55
C ILE A 9 1.42 -3.29 2.71
N ARG A 10 2.27 -2.26 2.57
CA ARG A 10 1.87 -0.86 2.56
C ARG A 10 2.20 -0.28 1.20
N ILE A 11 1.26 0.47 0.62
CA ILE A 11 1.45 1.17 -0.64
C ILE A 11 1.06 2.64 -0.46
N GLY A 12 2.06 3.51 -0.41
CA GLY A 12 1.86 4.96 -0.41
C GLY A 12 1.58 5.44 -1.83
N ILE A 13 0.56 6.28 -2.01
CA ILE A 13 0.16 6.84 -3.32
C ILE A 13 -0.16 8.33 -3.20
N TYR A 14 0.10 9.09 -4.27
CA TYR A 14 -0.38 10.46 -4.42
C TYR A 14 -1.42 10.55 -5.53
N ALA A 15 -2.68 10.46 -5.14
CA ALA A 15 -3.80 10.28 -6.06
C ALA A 15 -5.05 11.04 -5.60
N THR A 16 -6.01 11.20 -6.51
CA THR A 16 -7.34 11.75 -6.18
C THR A 16 -8.13 10.73 -5.34
N PRO A 17 -9.15 11.15 -4.56
CA PRO A 17 -9.99 10.21 -3.83
C PRO A 17 -10.66 9.14 -4.71
N ALA A 18 -11.03 9.51 -5.95
CA ALA A 18 -11.63 8.59 -6.91
C ALA A 18 -10.61 7.54 -7.39
N ASP A 19 -9.38 7.96 -7.69
CA ASP A 19 -8.29 7.05 -8.07
C ASP A 19 -7.88 6.14 -6.91
N THR A 20 -7.79 6.67 -5.69
CA THR A 20 -7.52 5.87 -4.49
C THR A 20 -8.58 4.79 -4.28
N ALA A 21 -9.86 5.14 -4.40
CA ALA A 21 -10.95 4.18 -4.26
C ALA A 21 -10.90 3.08 -5.34
N ARG A 22 -10.60 3.46 -6.58
CA ARG A 22 -10.42 2.51 -7.69
C ARG A 22 -9.26 1.55 -7.42
N LEU A 23 -8.09 2.07 -7.06
CA LEU A 23 -6.90 1.26 -6.78
C LEU A 23 -7.14 0.30 -5.60
N ALA A 24 -7.82 0.76 -4.54
CA ALA A 24 -8.16 -0.10 -3.40
C ALA A 24 -9.12 -1.24 -3.78
N GLU A 25 -10.11 -0.98 -4.64
CA GLU A 25 -11.03 -2.01 -5.13
C GLU A 25 -10.32 -3.02 -6.05
N GLU A 26 -9.43 -2.56 -6.93
CA GLU A 26 -8.62 -3.43 -7.79
C GLU A 26 -7.68 -4.32 -6.95
N CYS A 27 -7.01 -3.76 -5.93
CA CYS A 27 -6.25 -4.52 -4.95
C CYS A 27 -7.11 -5.56 -4.23
N SER A 28 -8.32 -5.18 -3.78
CA SER A 28 -9.26 -6.09 -3.15
C SER A 28 -9.68 -7.24 -4.07
N ALA A 29 -9.86 -7.00 -5.37
CA ALA A 29 -10.20 -8.03 -6.33
C ALA A 29 -9.08 -9.06 -6.51
N VAL A 30 -7.82 -8.60 -6.59
CA VAL A 30 -6.64 -9.50 -6.64
C VAL A 30 -6.52 -10.33 -5.37
N LEU A 31 -6.66 -9.70 -4.19
CA LEU A 31 -6.58 -10.40 -2.90
C LEU A 31 -7.67 -11.46 -2.76
N ARG A 32 -8.91 -11.17 -3.18
CA ARG A 32 -10.02 -12.15 -3.21
C ARG A 32 -9.71 -13.36 -4.10
N GLY A 33 -9.01 -13.17 -5.22
CA GLY A 33 -8.57 -14.25 -6.11
C GLY A 33 -7.45 -15.12 -5.54
N SER A 34 -6.68 -14.62 -4.57
CA SER A 34 -5.49 -15.29 -4.02
C SER A 34 -5.76 -16.39 -2.99
N ALA A 35 -7.00 -16.45 -2.47
CA ALA A 35 -7.45 -17.30 -1.36
C ALA A 35 -6.59 -17.18 -0.07
N VAL A 36 -5.90 -16.05 0.12
CA VAL A 36 -5.15 -15.73 1.35
C VAL A 36 -6.08 -15.02 2.34
N PRO A 37 -6.08 -15.37 3.65
CA PRO A 37 -6.74 -14.55 4.66
C PRO A 37 -6.12 -13.15 4.67
N HIS A 38 -6.94 -12.13 4.42
CA HIS A 38 -6.46 -10.76 4.27
C HIS A 38 -7.46 -9.73 4.80
N GLU A 39 -6.93 -8.58 5.16
CA GLU A 39 -7.68 -7.37 5.46
C GLU A 39 -7.05 -6.21 4.69
N ILE A 40 -7.88 -5.34 4.08
CA ILE A 40 -7.42 -4.17 3.34
C ILE A 40 -8.11 -2.92 3.88
N SER A 41 -7.32 -1.85 4.05
CA SER A 41 -7.83 -0.54 4.46
C SER A 41 -7.08 0.58 3.76
N VAL A 42 -7.67 1.78 3.76
CA VAL A 42 -7.05 3.00 3.23
C VAL A 42 -6.89 4.00 4.35
N ALA A 43 -5.67 4.45 4.59
CA ALA A 43 -5.34 5.46 5.57
C ALA A 43 -5.12 6.83 4.91
N SER A 44 -5.56 7.87 5.61
CA SER A 44 -5.42 9.28 5.22
C SER A 44 -4.08 9.85 5.67
N GLN A 45 -3.59 10.87 4.96
CA GLN A 45 -2.30 11.52 5.21
C GLN A 45 -2.11 12.04 6.65
N GLU A 46 -3.20 12.39 7.36
CA GLU A 46 -3.18 12.88 8.73
C GLU A 46 -3.00 11.76 9.77
N GLN A 47 -3.22 10.50 9.38
CA GLN A 47 -3.09 9.36 10.28
C GLN A 47 -1.62 8.95 10.38
N ALA A 48 -1.19 8.59 11.60
CA ALA A 48 0.04 7.85 11.79
C ALA A 48 -0.21 6.35 11.55
N PRO A 49 0.77 5.58 11.04
CA PRO A 49 0.79 4.14 11.19
C PRO A 49 0.76 3.79 12.69
N GLU A 50 0.01 2.76 13.06
CA GLU A 50 -0.02 2.32 14.46
C GLU A 50 1.35 1.73 14.84
N GLY A 51 1.93 2.18 15.94
CA GLY A 51 3.33 1.89 16.29
C GLY A 51 4.35 2.86 15.68
N GLU A 52 3.91 3.79 14.84
CA GLU A 52 4.76 4.89 14.34
C GLU A 52 4.25 6.24 14.86
N GLU A 53 5.20 7.15 15.13
CA GLU A 53 4.89 8.49 15.65
C GLU A 53 4.64 9.50 14.53
N MET A 54 5.12 9.20 13.32
CA MET A 54 5.11 10.11 12.17
C MET A 54 3.83 9.96 11.32
N PRO A 55 3.14 11.05 10.92
CA PRO A 55 1.99 10.96 10.04
C PRO A 55 2.38 10.49 8.64
N ILE A 56 1.44 9.81 7.95
CA ILE A 56 1.60 9.35 6.56
C ILE A 56 2.06 10.48 5.63
N ALA A 57 1.59 11.72 5.84
CA ALA A 57 1.98 12.87 5.04
C ALA A 57 3.49 13.15 5.08
N GLU A 58 4.12 12.97 6.25
CA GLU A 58 5.55 13.17 6.44
C GLU A 58 6.35 11.96 5.95
N PHE A 59 5.81 10.75 6.12
CA PHE A 59 6.46 9.52 5.68
C PHE A 59 6.55 9.38 4.14
N TYR A 60 5.63 10.01 3.40
CA TYR A 60 5.55 9.98 1.94
C TYR A 60 5.64 11.38 1.30
N ASP A 61 6.42 12.29 1.91
CA ASP A 61 6.53 13.69 1.49
C ASP A 61 7.14 13.88 0.08
N GLU A 62 7.80 12.84 -0.45
CA GLU A 62 8.41 12.81 -1.77
C GLU A 62 7.38 12.63 -2.89
N LEU A 63 6.22 12.01 -2.61
CA LEU A 63 5.24 11.66 -3.65
C LEU A 63 4.63 12.91 -4.34
N PRO A 64 4.22 13.97 -3.61
CA PRO A 64 3.81 15.22 -4.25
C PRO A 64 4.93 15.90 -5.04
N GLN A 65 6.20 15.74 -4.65
CA GLN A 65 7.32 16.32 -5.38
C GLN A 65 7.52 15.61 -6.73
N GLN A 66 7.50 14.28 -6.73
CA GLN A 66 7.58 13.48 -7.95
C GLN A 66 6.47 13.83 -8.94
N TRP A 67 5.24 13.98 -8.46
CA TRP A 67 4.12 14.38 -9.32
C TRP A 67 4.35 15.71 -10.03
N ARG A 68 4.88 16.71 -9.31
CA ARG A 68 5.13 18.05 -9.87
C ARG A 68 6.24 18.04 -10.92
N ILE A 69 7.22 17.15 -10.80
CA ILE A 69 8.28 16.98 -11.80
C ILE A 69 7.66 16.48 -13.11
N GLU A 70 6.77 15.49 -13.04
CA GLU A 70 6.09 14.91 -14.21
C GLU A 70 4.96 15.80 -14.77
N ASN A 71 4.42 16.70 -13.95
CA ASN A 71 3.29 17.55 -14.31
C ASN A 71 3.59 19.04 -14.04
N PRO A 72 4.58 19.62 -14.74
CA PRO A 72 5.02 20.99 -14.48
C PRO A 72 3.89 21.99 -14.78
N GLY A 73 3.49 22.76 -13.76
CA GLY A 73 2.47 23.81 -13.88
C GLY A 73 1.01 23.31 -13.87
N ALA A 74 0.78 22.00 -13.72
CA ALA A 74 -0.56 21.45 -13.54
C ALA A 74 -1.07 21.69 -12.11
N ASP A 75 -2.39 21.87 -11.98
CA ASP A 75 -3.05 21.87 -10.67
C ASP A 75 -3.10 20.43 -10.13
N PRO A 76 -2.61 20.14 -8.91
CA PRO A 76 -2.77 18.83 -8.28
C PRO A 76 -4.22 18.46 -7.98
N GLU A 77 -5.18 19.36 -8.19
CA GLU A 77 -6.61 19.14 -7.95
C GLU A 77 -6.86 18.68 -6.50
N SER A 78 -7.58 17.56 -6.35
CA SER A 78 -7.90 16.93 -5.07
C SER A 78 -6.86 15.90 -4.61
N ARG A 79 -5.71 15.77 -5.30
CA ARG A 79 -4.70 14.75 -4.97
C ARG A 79 -4.15 14.93 -3.57
N ARG A 80 -4.10 13.85 -2.81
CA ARG A 80 -3.54 13.78 -1.45
C ARG A 80 -2.72 12.52 -1.29
N ILE A 81 -1.84 12.52 -0.30
CA ILE A 81 -1.14 11.31 0.11
C ILE A 81 -2.18 10.36 0.74
N ARG A 82 -2.14 9.10 0.33
CA ARG A 82 -2.97 8.02 0.86
C ARG A 82 -2.11 6.77 0.97
N GLU A 83 -2.45 5.90 1.90
CA GLU A 83 -1.77 4.62 2.08
C GLU A 83 -2.78 3.49 2.00
N ILE A 84 -2.57 2.56 1.07
CA ILE A 84 -3.31 1.29 1.04
C ILE A 84 -2.54 0.31 1.94
N ARG A 85 -3.20 -0.18 2.99
CA ARG A 85 -2.66 -1.14 3.96
C ARG A 85 -3.31 -2.48 3.76
N ILE A 86 -2.51 -3.53 3.71
CA ILE A 86 -2.98 -4.89 3.47
C ILE A 86 -2.31 -5.80 4.50
N GLY A 87 -3.09 -6.30 5.46
CA GLY A 87 -2.67 -7.37 6.36
C GLY A 87 -3.00 -8.72 5.75
N LEU A 88 -2.10 -9.68 5.86
CA LEU A 88 -2.29 -11.01 5.29
C LEU A 88 -1.53 -12.09 6.08
N VAL A 89 -2.10 -13.29 6.17
CA VAL A 89 -1.45 -14.45 6.78
C VAL A 89 -0.94 -15.35 5.66
N THR A 90 0.36 -15.36 5.44
CA THR A 90 0.97 -16.05 4.29
C THR A 90 2.45 -16.36 4.53
N ASN A 91 3.01 -17.22 3.68
CA ASN A 91 4.46 -17.39 3.58
C ASN A 91 5.12 -16.29 2.73
N ARG A 92 6.44 -16.12 2.91
CA ARG A 92 7.26 -15.08 2.26
C ARG A 92 7.24 -15.14 0.71
N PRO A 93 7.33 -16.31 0.03
CA PRO A 93 7.21 -16.37 -1.43
C PRO A 93 5.88 -15.83 -1.94
N LYS A 94 4.76 -16.21 -1.31
CA LYS A 94 3.43 -15.76 -1.73
C LYS A 94 3.17 -14.29 -1.39
N LEU A 95 3.73 -13.79 -0.29
CA LEU A 95 3.75 -12.35 0.04
C LEU A 95 4.44 -11.52 -1.05
N ASN A 96 5.61 -11.97 -1.52
CA ASN A 96 6.33 -11.27 -2.58
C ASN A 96 5.57 -11.30 -3.91
N ALA A 97 4.99 -12.45 -4.28
CA ALA A 97 4.17 -12.55 -5.48
C ALA A 97 2.95 -11.63 -5.44
N LEU A 98 2.24 -11.59 -4.30
CA LEU A 98 1.12 -10.67 -4.10
C LEU A 98 1.56 -9.22 -4.15
N ARG A 99 2.67 -8.87 -3.51
CA ARG A 99 3.23 -7.52 -3.59
C ARG A 99 3.51 -7.13 -5.03
N GLU A 100 4.14 -7.99 -5.82
CA GLU A 100 4.41 -7.73 -7.24
C GLU A 100 3.12 -7.48 -8.02
N GLU A 101 2.10 -8.34 -7.85
CA GLU A 101 0.80 -8.16 -8.50
C GLU A 101 0.13 -6.84 -8.10
N LEU A 102 0.10 -6.52 -6.80
CA LEU A 102 -0.48 -5.28 -6.29
C LEU A 102 0.25 -4.04 -6.79
N THR A 103 1.59 -4.08 -6.89
CA THR A 103 2.35 -2.94 -7.43
C THR A 103 2.09 -2.71 -8.91
N ARG A 104 1.76 -3.75 -9.69
CA ARG A 104 1.36 -3.60 -11.11
C ARG A 104 0.01 -2.92 -11.29
N ILE A 105 -0.86 -2.97 -10.28
CA ILE A 105 -2.13 -2.22 -10.28
C ILE A 105 -1.84 -0.72 -10.23
N VAL A 106 -0.89 -0.32 -9.38
CA VAL A 106 -0.52 1.09 -9.20
C VAL A 106 0.42 1.59 -10.29
N CYS A 107 1.24 0.71 -10.84
CA CYS A 107 2.19 0.95 -11.93
C CYS A 107 1.93 -0.02 -13.09
N PRO A 108 0.96 0.27 -13.98
CA PRO A 108 0.59 -0.66 -15.05
C PRO A 108 1.71 -0.87 -16.09
N ASP A 109 2.61 0.10 -16.22
CA ASP A 109 3.85 -0.01 -16.98
C ASP A 109 5.01 0.17 -15.98
N PRO A 110 5.74 -0.89 -15.61
CA PRO A 110 6.91 -0.80 -14.74
C PRO A 110 8.22 -0.60 -15.53
N GLU A 111 8.18 -0.64 -16.86
CA GLU A 111 9.34 -0.49 -17.75
C GLU A 111 9.53 0.96 -18.23
N HIS A 112 8.59 1.85 -17.89
CA HIS A 112 8.68 3.27 -18.18
C HIS A 112 9.88 3.92 -17.49
N ALA A 113 10.38 5.00 -18.09
CA ALA A 113 11.43 5.80 -17.47
C ALA A 113 10.88 6.44 -16.19
N SER A 114 11.59 6.29 -15.08
CA SER A 114 11.26 6.97 -13.82
C SER A 114 11.34 8.50 -14.00
N PRO A 115 10.44 9.27 -13.34
CA PRO A 115 9.44 8.90 -12.33
C PRO A 115 8.15 8.24 -12.86
N CYS A 116 7.38 7.61 -11.97
CA CYS A 116 6.09 7.00 -12.31
C CYS A 116 4.97 8.02 -12.59
N PRO A 117 4.11 7.80 -13.63
CA PRO A 117 2.97 8.69 -13.90
C PRO A 117 2.03 8.86 -12.70
N VAL A 118 1.89 7.82 -11.89
CA VAL A 118 1.31 7.89 -10.55
C VAL A 118 2.47 7.77 -9.57
N PRO A 119 2.75 8.77 -8.71
CA PRO A 119 3.78 8.61 -7.69
C PRO A 119 3.30 7.62 -6.63
N TRP A 120 4.10 6.59 -6.40
CA TRP A 120 3.84 5.57 -5.39
C TRP A 120 5.13 4.99 -4.82
N THR A 121 5.01 4.33 -3.68
CA THR A 121 6.06 3.50 -3.07
C THR A 121 5.42 2.32 -2.36
N SER A 122 6.14 1.22 -2.20
CA SER A 122 5.66 0.05 -1.47
C SER A 122 6.67 -0.48 -0.48
N SER A 123 6.20 -0.92 0.68
CA SER A 123 6.98 -1.65 1.68
C SER A 123 6.24 -2.90 2.12
N CYS A 124 6.97 -3.87 2.65
CA CYS A 124 6.40 -5.06 3.27
C CYS A 124 7.12 -5.38 4.57
N SER A 125 6.37 -5.64 5.62
CA SER A 125 6.85 -6.04 6.94
C SER A 125 6.27 -7.40 7.34
N GLY A 126 6.96 -8.11 8.23
CA GLY A 126 6.53 -9.41 8.78
C GLY A 126 6.20 -9.31 10.26
N ASN A 127 5.77 -10.43 10.86
CA ASN A 127 5.25 -10.52 12.23
C ASN A 127 6.19 -10.02 13.35
N ASP A 128 7.49 -9.88 13.08
CA ASP A 128 8.47 -9.33 14.04
C ASP A 128 8.25 -7.84 14.35
N GLU A 129 7.36 -7.16 13.61
CA GLU A 129 7.07 -5.74 13.81
C GLU A 129 6.00 -5.52 14.89
N SER A 130 6.39 -4.78 15.92
CA SER A 130 5.55 -4.48 17.08
C SER A 130 4.27 -3.76 16.64
N GLY A 131 3.11 -4.41 16.82
CA GLY A 131 1.79 -3.83 16.57
C GLY A 131 0.96 -4.52 15.48
N LEU A 132 1.57 -5.30 14.59
CA LEU A 132 0.84 -5.99 13.51
C LEU A 132 -0.26 -6.93 14.04
N GLY A 133 0.06 -7.73 15.06
CA GLY A 133 -0.91 -8.66 15.66
C GLY A 133 -2.10 -7.98 16.35
N HIS A 134 -1.92 -6.74 16.84
CA HIS A 134 -3.03 -5.96 17.37
C HIS A 134 -3.92 -5.41 16.24
N ARG A 135 -3.29 -4.87 15.19
CA ARG A 135 -3.99 -4.31 14.02
C ARG A 135 -4.83 -5.34 13.29
N TYR A 136 -4.24 -6.50 13.04
CA TYR A 136 -4.84 -7.59 12.27
C TYR A 136 -5.26 -8.76 13.15
N ALA A 137 -5.74 -8.46 14.37
CA ALA A 137 -6.23 -9.48 15.29
C ALA A 137 -7.36 -10.33 14.68
N SER A 138 -8.11 -9.77 13.72
CA SER A 138 -9.12 -10.46 12.91
C SER A 138 -8.58 -11.64 12.10
N LEU A 139 -7.28 -11.63 11.77
CA LEU A 139 -6.62 -12.64 10.94
C LEU A 139 -5.91 -13.73 11.74
N LEU A 140 -5.70 -13.52 13.05
CA LEU A 140 -5.01 -14.48 13.91
C LEU A 140 -5.98 -15.55 14.46
N PRO A 141 -5.56 -16.81 14.56
CA PRO A 141 -6.35 -17.83 15.25
C PRO A 141 -6.51 -17.45 16.73
N GLY A 142 -7.75 -17.45 17.22
CA GLY A 142 -8.11 -17.15 18.61
C GLY A 142 -7.82 -18.26 19.60
#